data_AF-A0AAV1V4N7-F1
#
_entry.id   AF-A0AAV1V4N7-F1
#
_cell.length_a   1.000
_cell.length_b   1.000
_cell.length_c   1.000
_cell.angle_alpha   90.00
_cell.angle_beta   90.00
_cell.angle_gamma   90.00
#
_symmetry.space_group_name_H-M   'P 1'
#
loop_
_entity.id
_entity.type
_entity.pdbx_description
1 polymer ?
#
loop_
_entity_poly.entity_id
_entity_poly.type
_entity_poly.pdbx_seq_one_letter_code
_entity_poly.pdbx_strand_id
1 'polypeptide(L)'
;MSDTDDSGTNLWGRADEREFSYAVTIPGTSQPVILKAVQERETCAGTPAFPSHGHCVWDAALLLADYLQTRCCELAAGLGGDGRFQFQGKRVVELGAGVGLVGMTLAVLGAQVALTDQDYVLPLLAKNVAVNFSSADSSQARVVATAPVVEKCQWGEPFESCGILKSWAKSVDVVVFSDVLYHDSAYQR
;
A
#
# COMPACT_ATOMS: atom_id res chain seq x y z
N MET A 1 8.48 -11.22 -30.58
CA MET A 1 9.58 -10.54 -29.86
C MET A 1 9.67 -11.24 -28.52
N SER A 2 10.69 -12.07 -28.38
CA SER A 2 10.95 -12.85 -27.17
C SER A 2 11.57 -11.92 -26.13
N ASP A 3 10.96 -11.85 -24.96
CA ASP A 3 11.50 -11.21 -23.76
C ASP A 3 12.71 -12.00 -23.25
N THR A 4 13.83 -11.84 -23.95
CA THR A 4 15.12 -12.32 -23.51
C THR A 4 16.05 -11.12 -23.52
N ASP A 5 16.25 -10.59 -22.32
CA ASP A 5 17.48 -10.04 -21.74
C ASP A 5 17.23 -8.68 -21.04
N ASP A 6 16.50 -8.73 -19.92
CA ASP A 6 16.63 -7.71 -18.87
C ASP A 6 17.59 -8.25 -17.80
N SER A 7 18.87 -8.29 -18.14
CA SER A 7 19.97 -8.52 -17.20
C SER A 7 20.32 -7.24 -16.40
N GLY A 8 19.38 -6.29 -16.29
CA GLY A 8 19.48 -5.06 -15.50
C GLY A 8 18.77 -5.14 -14.14
N THR A 9 18.57 -6.34 -13.57
CA THR A 9 17.77 -6.59 -12.37
C THR A 9 18.39 -5.97 -11.12
N ASN A 10 18.04 -4.71 -10.87
CA ASN A 10 17.98 -4.01 -9.56
C ASN A 10 17.69 -2.50 -9.72
N LEU A 11 17.40 -2.01 -10.93
CA LEU A 11 17.43 -0.57 -11.16
C LEU A 11 16.34 0.22 -10.39
N TRP A 12 15.20 -0.40 -10.03
CA TRP A 12 14.07 0.33 -9.43
C TRP A 12 13.22 -0.43 -8.40
N GLY A 13 13.45 -1.74 -8.22
CA GLY A 13 12.64 -2.59 -7.32
C GLY A 13 13.46 -3.69 -6.66
N ARG A 14 13.09 -4.05 -5.43
CA ARG A 14 13.77 -5.06 -4.60
C ARG A 14 13.29 -6.48 -4.92
N ALA A 15 13.32 -6.85 -6.20
CA ALA A 15 12.73 -8.10 -6.70
C ALA A 15 13.40 -9.37 -6.16
N ASP A 16 14.67 -9.28 -5.77
CA ASP A 16 15.44 -10.42 -5.24
C ASP A 16 15.24 -10.64 -3.73
N GLU A 17 14.66 -9.67 -3.01
CA GLU A 17 14.41 -9.76 -1.57
C GLU A 17 13.07 -10.44 -1.30
N ARG A 18 13.04 -11.50 -0.49
CA ARG A 18 11.77 -12.19 -0.15
C ARG A 18 10.89 -11.43 0.85
N GLU A 19 11.50 -10.60 1.68
CA GLU A 19 10.83 -9.78 2.69
C GLU A 19 11.57 -8.45 2.81
N PHE A 20 10.81 -7.36 2.93
CA PHE A 20 11.32 -6.02 3.19
C PHE A 20 10.67 -5.47 4.47
N SER A 21 11.47 -4.86 5.35
CA SER A 21 10.98 -4.24 6.58
C SER A 21 11.00 -2.72 6.48
N TYR A 22 9.92 -2.07 6.92
CA TYR A 22 9.76 -0.62 6.88
C TYR A 22 9.31 -0.08 8.24
N ALA A 23 9.97 0.96 8.74
CA ALA A 23 9.65 1.57 10.02
C ALA A 23 8.68 2.75 9.84
N VAL A 24 7.54 2.68 10.53
CA VAL A 24 6.55 3.75 10.60
C VAL A 24 6.63 4.45 11.94
N THR A 25 6.86 5.76 11.94
CA THR A 25 6.86 6.59 13.14
C THR A 25 5.46 7.11 13.41
N ILE A 26 4.89 6.75 14.57
CA ILE A 26 3.59 7.29 15.00
C ILE A 26 3.84 8.54 15.84
N PRO A 27 3.13 9.66 15.58
CA PRO A 27 3.22 10.82 16.44
C PRO A 27 2.91 10.50 17.91
N GLY A 28 3.79 10.93 18.81
CA GLY A 28 3.62 10.72 20.26
C GLY A 28 4.05 9.35 20.77
N THR A 29 4.57 8.45 19.93
CA THR A 29 5.18 7.19 20.38
C THR A 29 6.71 7.27 20.38
N SER A 30 7.36 6.50 21.27
CA SER A 30 8.81 6.43 21.37
C SER A 30 9.44 5.34 20.50
N GLN A 31 8.65 4.35 20.08
CA GLN A 31 9.09 3.24 19.23
C GLN A 31 8.31 3.28 17.91
N PRO A 32 8.99 3.05 16.78
CA PRO A 32 8.33 2.89 15.49
C PRO A 32 7.64 1.52 15.42
N VAL A 33 6.70 1.42 14.49
CA VAL A 33 6.03 0.17 14.11
C VAL A 33 6.74 -0.39 12.90
N ILE A 34 7.05 -1.69 12.91
CA ILE A 34 7.75 -2.33 11.79
C ILE A 34 6.73 -3.06 10.93
N LEU A 35 6.52 -2.52 9.73
CA LEU A 35 5.78 -3.19 8.67
C LEU A 35 6.69 -4.16 7.92
N LYS A 36 6.17 -5.34 7.61
CA LYS A 36 6.80 -6.35 6.77
C LYS A 36 6.07 -6.48 5.45
N ALA A 37 6.78 -6.29 4.35
CA ALA A 37 6.30 -6.56 3.00
C ALA A 37 6.92 -7.86 2.50
N VAL A 38 6.12 -8.92 2.43
CA VAL A 38 6.46 -10.16 1.73
C VAL A 38 6.40 -9.91 0.23
N GLN A 39 7.40 -10.41 -0.51
CA GLN A 39 7.57 -10.19 -1.95
C GLN A 39 7.58 -11.51 -2.75
N GLU A 40 6.93 -12.56 -2.21
CA GLU A 40 6.85 -13.88 -2.83
C GLU A 40 5.91 -13.89 -4.05
N ARG A 41 6.49 -13.81 -5.26
CA ARG A 41 5.75 -13.85 -6.52
C ARG A 41 4.83 -15.07 -6.65
N GLU A 42 5.20 -16.20 -6.06
CA GLU A 42 4.43 -17.44 -6.09
C GLU A 42 3.11 -17.35 -5.30
N THR A 43 2.99 -16.37 -4.40
CA THR A 43 1.73 -16.12 -3.68
C THR A 43 0.70 -15.45 -4.59
N CYS A 44 1.12 -14.75 -5.66
CA CYS A 44 0.20 -14.15 -6.62
C CYS A 44 -0.59 -15.20 -7.40
N ALA A 45 -1.86 -14.94 -7.65
CA ALA A 45 -2.76 -15.80 -8.41
C ALA A 45 -2.63 -15.57 -9.92
N GLY A 46 -1.71 -16.30 -10.56
CA GLY A 46 -1.65 -16.37 -12.02
C GLY A 46 -0.90 -15.22 -12.69
N THR A 47 -1.32 -14.85 -13.89
CA THR A 47 -0.68 -13.82 -14.73
C THR A 47 -1.50 -12.53 -14.66
N PRO A 48 -0.85 -11.37 -14.50
CA PRO A 48 -1.58 -10.11 -14.46
C PRO A 48 -2.24 -9.81 -15.81
N ALA A 49 -3.34 -9.04 -15.79
CA ALA A 49 -4.04 -8.66 -17.02
C ALA A 49 -3.18 -7.74 -17.91
N PHE A 50 -2.28 -6.98 -17.28
CA PHE A 50 -1.26 -6.14 -17.92
C PHE A 50 0.11 -6.40 -17.28
N PRO A 51 1.23 -6.19 -17.98
CA PRO A 51 2.57 -6.35 -17.38
C PRO A 51 2.63 -5.64 -16.03
N SER A 52 3.02 -6.36 -14.97
CA SER A 52 3.01 -5.80 -13.62
C SER A 52 3.93 -6.57 -12.69
N HIS A 53 4.56 -5.81 -11.80
CA HIS A 53 5.45 -6.29 -10.75
C HIS A 53 4.93 -5.87 -9.37
N GLY A 54 3.62 -6.01 -9.14
CA GLY A 54 2.97 -5.69 -7.87
C GLY A 54 3.47 -6.51 -6.67
N HIS A 55 4.33 -7.51 -6.86
CA HIS A 55 4.95 -8.27 -5.77
C HIS A 55 6.19 -7.61 -5.17
N CYS A 56 6.69 -6.52 -5.77
CA CYS A 56 7.89 -5.83 -5.29
C CYS A 56 7.56 -4.53 -4.55
N VAL A 57 8.42 -4.14 -3.61
CA VAL A 57 8.49 -2.78 -3.07
C VAL A 57 9.25 -1.90 -4.06
N TRP A 58 8.55 -0.89 -4.58
CA TRP A 58 9.08 0.13 -5.47
C TRP A 58 9.57 1.35 -4.68
N ASP A 59 10.62 2.01 -5.16
CA ASP A 59 11.20 3.16 -4.45
C ASP A 59 10.21 4.33 -4.28
N ALA A 60 9.27 4.52 -5.22
CA ALA A 60 8.23 5.53 -5.08
C ALA A 60 7.29 5.24 -3.89
N ALA A 61 7.04 3.96 -3.57
CA ALA A 61 6.24 3.59 -2.41
C ALA A 61 6.95 3.95 -1.10
N LEU A 62 8.27 3.76 -1.05
CA LEU A 62 9.09 4.16 0.11
C LEU A 62 9.10 5.68 0.29
N LEU A 63 9.33 6.41 -0.80
CA LEU A 63 9.35 7.88 -0.76
C LEU A 63 8.00 8.45 -0.36
N LEU A 64 6.90 7.91 -0.90
CA LEU A 64 5.55 8.35 -0.57
C LEU A 64 5.21 8.02 0.89
N ALA A 65 5.50 6.81 1.36
CA ALA A 65 5.29 6.44 2.76
C ALA A 65 6.08 7.35 3.71
N ASP A 66 7.35 7.62 3.38
CA ASP A 66 8.23 8.45 4.20
C ASP A 66 7.77 9.90 4.26
N TYR A 67 7.38 10.45 3.11
CA TYR A 67 6.79 11.78 3.02
C TYR A 67 5.52 11.89 3.87
N LEU A 68 4.58 10.94 3.75
CA LEU A 68 3.30 10.99 4.46
C LEU A 68 3.47 10.88 5.98
N GLN A 69 4.30 9.95 6.47
CA GLN A 69 4.56 9.85 7.91
C GLN A 69 5.28 11.09 8.45
N THR A 70 6.24 11.64 7.70
CA THR A 70 7.00 12.82 8.12
C THR A 70 6.07 14.02 8.26
N ARG A 71 5.20 14.26 7.27
CA ARG A 71 4.20 15.33 7.35
C ARG A 71 3.18 15.11 8.46
N CYS A 72 2.83 13.87 8.76
CA CYS A 72 1.95 13.55 9.89
C CYS A 72 2.62 13.90 11.23
N CYS A 73 3.90 13.54 11.40
CA CYS A 73 4.69 13.88 12.58
C CYS A 73 4.92 15.40 12.74
N GLU A 74 5.26 16.11 11.66
CA GLU A 74 5.41 17.57 11.67
C GLU A 74 4.12 18.27 12.09
N LEU A 75 2.98 17.82 11.54
CA LEU A 75 1.66 18.35 11.90
C LEU A 75 1.37 18.14 13.39
N ALA A 76 1.62 16.94 13.91
CA ALA A 76 1.41 16.62 15.32
C ALA A 76 2.37 17.37 16.26
N ALA A 77 3.56 17.71 15.80
CA ALA A 77 4.53 18.54 16.52
C ALA A 77 4.20 20.05 16.48
N GLY A 78 3.11 20.44 15.80
CA GLY A 78 2.73 21.85 15.65
C GLY A 78 3.63 22.65 14.69
N LEU A 79 4.42 21.96 13.86
CA LEU A 79 5.38 22.57 12.93
C LEU A 79 4.74 23.05 11.61
N GLY A 80 3.41 23.08 11.54
CA GLY A 80 2.63 23.68 10.45
C GLY A 80 1.78 22.68 9.67
N GLY A 81 0.74 23.21 9.02
CA GLY A 81 -0.17 22.45 8.14
C GLY A 81 -1.63 22.86 8.29
N ASP A 82 -2.40 22.65 7.22
CA ASP A 82 -3.85 22.82 7.10
C ASP A 82 -4.64 21.55 7.52
N GLY A 83 -4.03 20.66 8.31
CA GLY A 83 -4.62 19.38 8.72
C GLY A 83 -4.70 18.33 7.60
N ARG A 84 -4.21 18.62 6.39
CA ARG A 84 -4.29 17.67 5.25
C ARG A 84 -3.60 16.33 5.52
N PHE A 85 -2.55 16.34 6.34
CA PHE A 85 -1.74 15.16 6.72
C PHE A 85 -2.16 14.53 8.05
N GLN A 86 -3.30 14.90 8.62
CA GLN A 86 -3.93 14.13 9.69
C GLN A 86 -4.69 12.96 9.09
N PHE A 87 -4.31 11.73 9.40
CA PHE A 87 -4.91 10.53 8.83
C PHE A 87 -5.88 9.80 9.76
N GLN A 88 -5.86 10.13 11.06
CA GLN A 88 -6.73 9.52 12.06
C GLN A 88 -8.21 9.59 11.61
N GLY A 89 -8.81 8.41 11.42
CA GLY A 89 -10.21 8.24 11.05
C GLY A 89 -10.55 8.52 9.58
N LYS A 90 -9.61 8.98 8.75
CA LYS A 90 -9.84 9.25 7.33
C LYS A 90 -10.02 7.96 6.53
N ARG A 91 -10.89 8.00 5.53
CA ARG A 91 -11.07 6.94 4.53
C ARG A 91 -10.07 7.14 3.40
N VAL A 92 -9.15 6.20 3.29
CA VAL A 92 -8.08 6.22 2.30
C VAL A 92 -8.26 5.06 1.33
N VAL A 93 -8.13 5.35 0.03
CA VAL A 93 -8.04 4.32 -1.01
C VAL A 93 -6.63 4.36 -1.61
N GLU A 94 -5.94 3.22 -1.63
CA GLU A 94 -4.71 3.05 -2.39
C GLU A 94 -5.02 2.33 -3.70
N LEU A 95 -4.68 2.96 -4.83
CA LEU A 95 -4.82 2.40 -6.17
C LEU A 95 -3.47 1.82 -6.64
N GLY A 96 -3.47 0.57 -7.09
CA GLY A 96 -2.24 -0.11 -7.50
C GLY A 96 -1.31 -0.35 -6.31
N ALA A 97 -1.87 -0.91 -5.24
CA ALA A 97 -1.19 -1.06 -3.95
C ALA A 97 0.02 -2.00 -3.99
N GLY A 98 0.08 -2.94 -4.94
CA GLY A 98 1.12 -3.97 -5.00
C GLY A 98 1.21 -4.76 -3.69
N VAL A 99 2.32 -4.60 -2.97
CA VAL A 99 2.55 -5.20 -1.64
C VAL A 99 1.83 -4.48 -0.49
N GLY A 100 1.29 -3.28 -0.72
CA GLY A 100 0.45 -2.52 0.22
C GLY A 100 1.19 -1.60 1.19
N LEU A 101 2.46 -1.26 0.92
CA LEU A 101 3.30 -0.53 1.87
C LEU A 101 2.73 0.84 2.29
N VAL A 102 2.28 1.65 1.32
CA VAL A 102 1.81 3.02 1.59
C VAL A 102 0.50 2.99 2.38
N GLY A 103 -0.47 2.20 1.95
CA GLY A 103 -1.75 2.10 2.65
C GLY A 103 -1.62 1.43 4.01
N MET A 104 -0.77 0.42 4.19
CA MET A 104 -0.47 -0.11 5.53
C MET A 104 0.18 0.96 6.43
N THR A 105 1.05 1.81 5.89
CA THR A 105 1.63 2.95 6.62
C THR A 105 0.53 3.92 7.08
N LEU A 106 -0.42 4.26 6.20
CA LEU A 106 -1.56 5.12 6.54
C LEU A 106 -2.52 4.49 7.57
N ALA A 107 -2.69 3.16 7.53
CA ALA A 107 -3.47 2.44 8.55
C ALA A 107 -2.80 2.51 9.92
N VAL A 108 -1.47 2.37 9.98
CA VAL A 108 -0.68 2.58 11.21
C VAL A 108 -0.83 4.02 11.73
N LEU A 109 -0.93 5.01 10.83
CA LEU A 109 -1.22 6.41 11.16
C LEU A 109 -2.72 6.69 11.46
N GLY A 110 -3.53 5.64 11.58
CA GLY A 110 -4.91 5.72 12.08
C GLY A 110 -6.00 5.86 11.02
N ALA A 111 -5.67 5.73 9.72
CA ALA A 111 -6.67 5.74 8.65
C ALA A 111 -7.48 4.44 8.58
N GLN A 112 -8.67 4.54 7.99
CA GLN A 112 -9.44 3.40 7.47
C GLN A 112 -9.03 3.20 6.01
N VAL A 113 -8.38 2.10 5.68
CA VAL A 113 -7.71 1.92 4.38
C VAL A 113 -8.36 0.82 3.56
N ALA A 114 -8.62 1.11 2.29
CA ALA A 114 -8.87 0.13 1.25
C ALA A 114 -7.64 0.02 0.34
N LEU A 115 -7.00 -1.14 0.35
CA LEU A 115 -5.87 -1.48 -0.53
C LEU A 115 -6.42 -2.13 -1.78
N THR A 116 -6.09 -1.60 -2.95
CA THR A 116 -6.71 -2.06 -4.20
C THR A 116 -5.69 -2.32 -5.29
N ASP A 117 -5.91 -3.40 -6.05
CA ASP A 117 -5.08 -3.79 -7.18
C ASP A 117 -5.82 -4.77 -8.10
N GLN A 118 -5.12 -5.28 -9.11
CA GLN A 118 -5.57 -6.36 -9.98
C GLN A 118 -5.71 -7.68 -9.21
N ASP A 119 -6.60 -8.54 -9.68
CA ASP A 119 -6.96 -9.81 -9.03
C ASP A 119 -5.75 -10.69 -8.68
N TYR A 120 -4.75 -10.74 -9.58
CA TYR A 120 -3.59 -11.61 -9.44
C TYR A 120 -2.73 -11.30 -8.20
N VAL A 121 -2.64 -10.04 -7.74
CA VAL A 121 -1.77 -9.67 -6.61
C VAL A 121 -2.51 -9.68 -5.27
N LEU A 122 -3.85 -9.72 -5.28
CA LEU A 122 -4.66 -9.68 -4.06
C LEU A 122 -4.30 -10.74 -3.00
N PRO A 123 -3.93 -11.99 -3.35
CA PRO A 123 -3.53 -12.96 -2.33
C PRO A 123 -2.25 -12.55 -1.58
N LEU A 124 -1.27 -11.97 -2.29
CA LEU A 124 -0.04 -11.46 -1.67
C LEU A 124 -0.34 -10.23 -0.80
N LEU A 125 -1.16 -9.32 -1.31
CA LEU A 125 -1.58 -8.12 -0.60
C LEU A 125 -2.34 -8.48 0.71
N ALA A 126 -3.23 -9.47 0.65
CA ALA A 126 -3.94 -9.99 1.82
C ALA A 126 -3.00 -10.67 2.82
N LYS A 127 -1.99 -11.41 2.34
CA LYS A 127 -0.93 -11.98 3.20
C LYS A 127 -0.17 -10.87 3.94
N ASN A 128 0.19 -9.78 3.26
CA ASN A 128 0.87 -8.65 3.89
C ASN A 128 0.00 -7.97 4.95
N VAL A 129 -1.30 -7.78 4.70
CA VAL A 129 -2.22 -7.30 5.74
C VAL A 129 -2.25 -8.25 6.95
N ALA A 130 -2.36 -9.56 6.72
CA ALA A 130 -2.40 -10.54 7.80
C ALA A 130 -1.11 -10.54 8.64
N VAL A 131 0.06 -10.45 8.01
CA VAL A 131 1.36 -10.42 8.69
C VAL A 131 1.48 -9.20 9.63
N ASN A 132 0.92 -8.06 9.26
CA ASN A 132 1.12 -6.80 9.99
C ASN A 132 -0.02 -6.44 10.96
N PHE A 133 -1.23 -6.93 10.71
CA PHE A 133 -2.43 -6.49 11.44
C PHE A 133 -3.21 -7.63 12.12
N SER A 134 -2.74 -8.88 12.04
CA SER A 134 -3.35 -9.98 12.81
C SER A 134 -2.94 -9.91 14.28
N SER A 135 -3.92 -10.05 15.18
CA SER A 135 -3.75 -9.91 16.64
C SER A 135 -2.92 -11.02 17.32
N ALA A 136 -2.28 -11.89 16.54
CA ALA A 136 -1.60 -13.09 17.05
C ALA A 136 -0.19 -12.82 17.59
N ASP A 137 0.44 -11.72 17.22
CA ASP A 137 1.80 -11.40 17.68
C ASP A 137 1.77 -10.31 18.77
N SER A 138 1.74 -10.75 20.03
CA SER A 138 1.73 -9.89 21.22
C SER A 138 3.01 -9.10 21.45
N SER A 139 4.00 -9.22 20.57
CA SER A 139 5.32 -8.60 20.68
C SER A 139 5.43 -7.23 19.99
N GLN A 140 4.55 -6.94 19.02
CA GLN A 140 4.48 -5.60 18.43
C GLN A 140 3.66 -4.70 19.34
N ALA A 141 4.18 -3.49 19.62
CA ALA A 141 3.45 -2.47 20.35
C ALA A 141 2.05 -2.38 19.75
N ARG A 142 1.00 -2.57 20.57
CA ARG A 142 -0.39 -2.63 20.12
C ARG A 142 -0.75 -1.30 19.47
N VAL A 143 -0.52 -1.17 18.17
CA VAL A 143 -1.11 -0.11 17.39
C VAL A 143 -2.58 -0.45 17.34
N VAL A 144 -3.43 0.46 17.81
CA VAL A 144 -4.90 0.38 17.62
C VAL A 144 -5.22 0.74 16.16
N ALA A 145 -4.47 0.18 15.21
CA ALA A 145 -4.69 0.38 13.79
C ALA A 145 -5.80 -0.57 13.34
N THR A 146 -6.72 -0.03 12.55
CA THR A 146 -7.72 -0.87 11.87
C THR A 146 -7.03 -1.57 10.72
N ALA A 147 -7.15 -2.89 10.65
CA ALA A 147 -6.59 -3.67 9.54
C ALA A 147 -7.16 -3.15 8.19
N PRO A 148 -6.31 -2.89 7.18
CA PRO A 148 -6.79 -2.52 5.85
C PRO A 148 -7.70 -3.60 5.25
N VAL A 149 -8.66 -3.17 4.43
CA VAL A 149 -9.46 -4.07 3.59
C VAL A 149 -8.78 -4.22 2.24
N VAL A 150 -8.67 -5.43 1.73
CA VAL A 150 -8.15 -5.73 0.39
C VAL A 150 -9.32 -5.92 -0.57
N GLU A 151 -9.31 -5.21 -1.69
CA GLU A 151 -10.39 -5.26 -2.69
C GLU A 151 -9.84 -5.20 -4.12
N LYS A 152 -10.48 -5.93 -5.04
CA LYS A 152 -10.14 -5.86 -6.46
C LYS A 152 -10.51 -4.49 -7.04
N CYS A 153 -9.59 -3.86 -7.75
CA CYS A 153 -9.86 -2.67 -8.56
C CYS A 153 -9.06 -2.71 -9.86
N GLN A 154 -9.65 -3.28 -10.90
CA GLN A 154 -9.13 -3.17 -12.26
C GLN A 154 -9.48 -1.80 -12.84
N TRP A 155 -8.48 -1.03 -13.22
CA TRP A 155 -8.71 0.30 -13.79
C TRP A 155 -9.44 0.21 -15.12
N GLY A 156 -10.41 1.11 -15.30
CA GLY A 156 -11.31 1.10 -16.45
C GLY A 156 -12.53 0.19 -16.29
N GLU A 157 -12.57 -0.67 -15.27
CA GLU A 157 -13.74 -1.50 -14.95
C GLU A 157 -14.61 -0.89 -13.84
N PRO A 158 -15.92 -1.19 -13.81
CA PRO A 158 -16.76 -0.81 -12.67
C PRO A 158 -16.32 -1.47 -11.37
N PHE A 159 -16.47 -0.76 -10.25
CA PHE A 159 -16.24 -1.34 -8.90
C PHE A 159 -17.19 -2.50 -8.60
N GLU A 160 -16.76 -3.40 -7.73
CA GLU A 160 -17.58 -4.51 -7.26
C GLU A 160 -18.85 -4.00 -6.55
N SER A 161 -19.99 -4.66 -6.81
CA SER A 161 -21.31 -4.15 -6.38
C SER A 161 -21.47 -4.09 -4.87
N CYS A 162 -20.76 -4.97 -4.13
CA CYS A 162 -20.81 -5.06 -2.67
C CYS A 162 -19.49 -4.62 -2.01
N GLY A 163 -18.58 -3.99 -2.75
CA GLY A 163 -17.26 -3.60 -2.28
C GLY A 163 -17.26 -2.31 -1.44
N ILE A 164 -16.21 -2.14 -0.64
CA ILE A 164 -15.92 -0.93 0.12
C ILE A 164 -15.75 0.27 -0.80
N LEU A 165 -15.20 0.09 -2.00
CA LEU A 165 -15.05 1.18 -2.97
C LEU A 165 -16.40 1.73 -3.42
N LYS A 166 -17.39 0.85 -3.60
CA LYS A 166 -18.76 1.25 -3.93
C LYS A 166 -19.41 1.99 -2.76
N SER A 167 -19.24 1.48 -1.55
CA SER A 167 -19.75 2.09 -0.31
C SER A 167 -19.12 3.48 -0.06
N TRP A 168 -17.83 3.62 -0.33
CA TRP A 168 -17.06 4.83 -0.04
C TRP A 168 -17.06 5.86 -1.17
N ALA A 169 -17.63 5.57 -2.33
CA ALA A 169 -17.49 6.36 -3.56
C ALA A 169 -17.72 7.88 -3.43
N LYS A 170 -18.49 8.36 -2.45
CA LYS A 170 -18.74 9.80 -2.19
C LYS A 170 -18.16 10.33 -0.88
N SER A 171 -17.32 9.55 -0.23
CA SER A 171 -16.85 9.78 1.14
C SER A 171 -15.38 9.39 1.35
N VAL A 172 -14.63 9.16 0.26
CA VAL A 172 -13.18 9.00 0.34
C VAL A 172 -12.57 10.36 0.66
N ASP A 173 -11.71 10.41 1.67
CA ASP A 173 -11.01 11.63 2.06
C ASP A 173 -9.70 11.79 1.28
N VAL A 174 -9.00 10.68 1.02
CA VAL A 174 -7.69 10.67 0.36
C VAL A 174 -7.59 9.47 -0.59
N VAL A 175 -7.06 9.71 -1.79
CA VAL A 175 -6.63 8.65 -2.71
C VAL A 175 -5.11 8.75 -2.85
N VAL A 176 -4.43 7.62 -2.73
CA VAL A 176 -2.97 7.52 -2.92
C VAL A 176 -2.64 6.46 -3.98
N PHE A 177 -1.50 6.64 -4.63
CA PHE A 177 -0.92 5.70 -5.58
C PHE A 177 0.56 6.02 -5.74
N SER A 178 1.39 5.00 -5.95
CA SER A 178 2.83 5.15 -6.15
C SER A 178 3.29 4.28 -7.30
N ASP A 179 4.05 4.86 -8.23
CA ASP A 179 4.61 4.19 -9.40
C ASP A 179 3.61 3.43 -10.27
N VAL A 180 2.46 4.04 -10.53
CA VAL A 180 1.37 3.43 -11.32
C VAL A 180 1.37 3.86 -12.79
N LEU A 181 2.27 4.77 -13.18
CA LEU A 181 2.37 5.34 -14.53
C LEU A 181 3.56 4.74 -15.29
N TYR A 182 3.51 3.45 -15.57
CA TYR A 182 4.61 2.71 -16.21
C TYR A 182 4.22 1.96 -17.49
N HIS A 183 2.92 1.82 -17.78
CA HIS A 183 2.42 1.11 -18.94
C HIS A 183 1.21 1.82 -19.56
N ASP A 184 1.03 1.68 -20.87
CA ASP A 184 -0.03 2.34 -21.65
C ASP A 184 -1.45 2.03 -21.13
N SER A 185 -1.63 0.90 -20.46
CA SER A 185 -2.90 0.50 -19.83
C SER A 185 -3.35 1.45 -18.71
N ALA A 186 -2.47 2.30 -18.18
CA ALA A 186 -2.82 3.34 -17.22
C ALA A 186 -3.59 4.52 -17.85
N TYR A 187 -3.61 4.63 -19.18
CA TYR A 187 -4.22 5.75 -19.91
C TYR A 187 -5.48 5.30 -20.66
N GLN A 188 -6.54 6.09 -20.60
CA GLN A 188 -7.67 5.95 -21.53
C GLN A 188 -7.27 6.55 -22.88
N ARG A 189 -7.50 5.81 -23.97
CA ARG A 189 -7.39 6.32 -25.35
C ARG A 189 -8.69 6.94 -25.81
#